data_AF-A0A7W0WGN1-F1
#
_entry.id   AF-A0A7W0WGN1-F1
#
_cell.length_a   1.000
_cell.length_b   1.000
_cell.length_c   1.000
_cell.angle_alpha   90.00
_cell.angle_beta   90.00
_cell.angle_gamma   90.00
#
_symmetry.space_group_name_H-M   'P 1'
#
loop_
_entity.id
_entity.type
_entity.pdbx_description
1 polymer ?
#
loop_
_entity_poly.entity_id
_entity_poly.type
_entity_poly.pdbx_seq_one_letter_code
_entity_poly.pdbx_strand_id
1 'polypeptide(L)'
;MELPPFDEDGLLSSGDYEMSLEELKGSMLVERPEEGYPNWDSGWRMKLIENLEVMVGQLLRVGITEIFVNGSCVEGKDHPYDIDGYFECDVVEFATENLQRE
;
A
#
# COMPACT_ATOMS: atom_id res chain seq x y z
N MET A 1 8.31 9.70 5.84
CA MET A 1 8.55 10.26 4.49
C MET A 1 7.31 11.08 4.10
N GLU A 2 7.45 12.18 3.37
CA GLU A 2 6.30 12.90 2.79
C GLU A 2 6.13 12.51 1.33
N LEU A 3 4.90 12.15 0.94
CA LEU A 3 4.54 11.84 -0.45
C LEU A 3 4.33 13.14 -1.24
N PRO A 4 4.64 13.15 -2.56
CA PRO A 4 4.27 14.28 -3.40
C PRO A 4 2.75 14.40 -3.51
N PRO A 5 2.22 15.61 -3.79
CA PRO A 5 0.81 15.78 -4.07
C PRO A 5 0.41 15.00 -5.33
N PHE A 6 -0.87 14.65 -5.43
CA PHE A 6 -1.42 14.09 -6.65
C PHE A 6 -1.39 15.12 -7.80
N ASP A 7 -1.24 14.64 -9.02
CA ASP A 7 -1.41 15.43 -10.24
C ASP A 7 -2.90 15.66 -10.57
N GLU A 8 -3.17 16.28 -11.73
CA GLU A 8 -4.53 16.58 -12.19
C GLU A 8 -5.39 15.35 -12.47
N ASP A 9 -4.76 14.19 -12.68
CA ASP A 9 -5.40 12.90 -12.89
C ASP A 9 -5.56 12.11 -11.59
N GLY A 10 -5.08 12.64 -10.46
CA GLY A 10 -5.13 11.97 -9.16
C GLY A 10 -4.01 10.95 -8.97
N LEU A 11 -2.89 11.05 -9.68
CA LEU A 11 -1.78 10.10 -9.61
C LEU A 11 -0.59 10.68 -8.86
N LEU A 12 0.15 9.83 -8.16
CA LEU A 12 1.48 10.20 -7.64
C LEU A 12 2.46 10.30 -8.82
N SER A 13 3.52 11.09 -8.67
CA SER A 13 4.63 11.03 -9.62
C SER A 13 5.20 9.60 -9.71
N SER A 14 5.68 9.21 -10.89
CA SER A 14 6.21 7.87 -11.09
C SER A 14 7.40 7.58 -10.17
N GLY A 15 7.37 6.41 -9.53
CA GLY A 15 8.44 5.92 -8.66
C GLY A 15 7.89 5.06 -7.52
N ASP A 16 8.82 4.41 -6.82
CA ASP A 16 8.52 3.66 -5.60
C ASP A 16 8.80 4.55 -4.38
N TYR A 17 7.87 4.55 -3.43
CA TYR A 17 7.94 5.34 -2.21
C TYR A 17 8.07 4.40 -1.01
N GLU A 18 9.29 4.25 -0.51
CA GLU A 18 9.56 3.41 0.66
C GLU A 18 8.94 4.03 1.91
N MET A 19 8.08 3.27 2.60
CA MET A 19 7.38 3.72 3.78
C MET A 19 7.21 2.57 4.79
N SER A 20 7.36 2.88 6.07
CA SER A 20 6.86 2.00 7.13
C SER A 20 5.32 2.01 7.19
N LEU A 21 4.74 0.98 7.81
CA LEU A 21 3.28 0.93 8.02
C LEU A 21 2.75 2.12 8.84
N GLU A 22 3.54 2.61 9.81
CA GLU A 22 3.18 3.81 10.57
C GLU A 22 3.19 5.06 9.70
N GLU A 23 4.20 5.22 8.84
CA GLU A 23 4.24 6.33 7.89
C GLU A 23 3.09 6.26 6.87
N LEU A 24 2.76 5.07 6.38
CA LEU A 24 1.64 4.90 5.45
C LEU A 24 0.30 5.29 6.10
N LYS A 25 0.06 4.87 7.33
CA LYS A 25 -1.14 5.22 8.12
C LYS A 25 -1.27 6.73 8.39
N GLY A 26 -0.14 7.40 8.60
CA GLY A 26 -0.09 8.86 8.79
C GLY A 26 0.06 9.67 7.52
N SER A 27 0.03 9.04 6.34
CA SER A 27 0.24 9.72 5.07
C SER A 27 -1.03 10.33 4.50
N MET A 28 -0.88 11.17 3.47
CA MET A 28 -1.99 11.69 2.67
C MET A 28 -2.86 10.59 2.03
N LEU A 29 -2.34 9.38 1.85
CA LEU A 29 -3.09 8.24 1.32
C LEU A 29 -4.14 7.71 2.31
N VAL A 30 -4.05 8.08 3.59
CA VAL A 30 -5.01 7.67 4.61
C VAL A 30 -5.67 8.87 5.25
N GLU A 31 -4.90 9.79 5.84
CA GLU A 31 -5.47 10.86 6.64
C GLU A 31 -6.31 11.82 5.81
N ARG A 32 -5.75 12.27 4.67
CA ARG A 32 -6.35 13.01 3.54
C ARG A 32 -5.24 13.83 2.86
N PRO A 33 -5.28 14.03 1.53
CA PRO A 33 -4.47 15.04 0.86
C PRO A 33 -4.85 16.47 1.29
N GLU A 34 -4.17 17.47 0.74
CA GLU A 34 -4.57 18.87 0.94
C GLU A 34 -5.93 19.19 0.27
N GLU A 35 -6.19 20.46 -0.02
CA GLU A 35 -7.46 20.93 -0.61
C GLU A 35 -7.87 20.10 -1.85
N GLY A 36 -9.19 19.91 -2.04
CA GLY A 36 -9.72 19.23 -3.24
C GLY A 36 -10.42 17.88 -3.01
N TYR A 37 -10.26 17.25 -1.84
CA TYR A 37 -10.85 15.93 -1.54
C TYR A 37 -11.89 15.97 -0.41
N PRO A 38 -13.09 16.54 -0.63
CA PRO A 38 -14.09 16.73 0.43
C PRO A 38 -14.75 15.44 0.90
N ASN A 39 -14.72 14.37 0.09
CA ASN A 39 -15.33 13.08 0.42
C ASN A 39 -14.30 11.99 0.74
N TRP A 40 -13.05 12.39 1.00
CA TRP A 40 -11.98 11.45 1.31
C TRP A 40 -12.35 10.56 2.49
N ASP A 41 -12.44 9.25 2.25
CA ASP A 41 -12.88 8.30 3.25
C ASP A 41 -11.70 7.79 4.05
N SER A 42 -11.17 8.64 4.93
CA SER A 42 -10.00 8.32 5.76
C SER A 42 -10.24 7.09 6.64
N GLY A 43 -11.46 6.93 7.16
CA GLY A 43 -11.84 5.80 8.00
C GLY A 43 -11.80 4.48 7.23
N TRP A 44 -12.34 4.48 6.01
CA TRP A 44 -12.27 3.30 5.14
C TRP A 44 -10.85 2.99 4.69
N ARG A 45 -10.08 4.00 4.27
CA ARG A 45 -8.67 3.84 3.87
C ARG A 45 -7.82 3.30 5.03
N MET A 46 -8.02 3.80 6.26
CA MET A 46 -7.35 3.26 7.45
C MET A 46 -7.67 1.77 7.63
N LYS A 47 -8.95 1.39 7.52
CA LYS A 47 -9.36 -0.02 7.61
C LYS A 47 -8.69 -0.90 6.56
N LEU A 48 -8.54 -0.41 5.34
CA LEU A 48 -7.80 -1.11 4.29
C LEU A 48 -6.33 -1.29 4.72
N ILE A 49 -5.65 -0.23 5.15
CA ILE A 49 -4.24 -0.31 5.59
C ILE A 49 -4.04 -1.20 6.83
N GLU A 50 -4.98 -1.23 7.77
CA GLU A 50 -4.96 -2.16 8.90
C GLU A 50 -5.07 -3.63 8.45
N ASN A 51 -5.87 -3.92 7.41
CA ASN A 51 -5.93 -5.26 6.82
C ASN A 51 -4.64 -5.59 6.05
N LEU A 52 -4.04 -4.61 5.35
CA LEU A 52 -2.75 -4.77 4.68
C LEU A 52 -1.65 -5.14 5.67
N GLU A 53 -1.60 -4.47 6.82
CA GLU A 53 -0.62 -4.73 7.88
C GLU A 53 -0.62 -6.20 8.33
N VAL A 54 -1.78 -6.85 8.39
CA VAL A 54 -1.87 -8.29 8.69
C VAL A 54 -1.15 -9.12 7.63
N MET A 55 -1.40 -8.83 6.35
CA MET A 55 -0.78 -9.54 5.23
C MET A 55 0.73 -9.27 5.16
N VAL A 56 1.15 -8.02 5.28
CA VAL A 56 2.58 -7.62 5.35
C VAL A 56 3.27 -8.36 6.50
N GLY A 57 2.65 -8.40 7.69
CA GLY A 57 3.20 -9.13 8.83
C GLY A 57 3.34 -10.63 8.60
N GLN A 58 2.49 -11.25 7.78
CA GLN A 58 2.61 -12.65 7.39
C GLN A 58 3.74 -12.85 6.38
N LEU A 59 3.83 -12.00 5.35
CA LEU A 59 4.89 -12.04 4.33
C LEU A 59 6.28 -11.85 4.95
N LEU A 60 6.42 -10.89 5.86
CA LEU A 60 7.68 -10.65 6.58
C LEU A 60 8.15 -11.87 7.39
N ARG A 61 7.23 -12.66 7.94
CA ARG A 61 7.57 -13.85 8.73
C ARG A 61 8.17 -14.98 7.90
N VAL A 62 7.83 -15.03 6.61
CA VAL A 62 8.37 -16.02 5.65
C VAL A 62 9.52 -15.43 4.81
N GLY A 63 10.09 -14.32 5.25
CA GLY A 63 11.27 -13.70 4.63
C GLY A 63 10.99 -12.85 3.39
N ILE A 64 9.74 -12.54 3.08
CA ILE A 64 9.37 -11.64 1.98
C ILE A 64 9.41 -10.20 2.50
N THR A 65 10.39 -9.41 2.03
CA THR A 65 10.63 -8.03 2.49
C THR A 65 10.28 -6.96 1.46
N GLU A 66 10.36 -7.27 0.18
CA GLU A 66 10.06 -6.35 -0.92
C GLU A 66 8.57 -6.44 -1.26
N ILE A 67 7.76 -5.57 -0.66
CA ILE A 67 6.30 -5.58 -0.77
C ILE A 67 5.83 -4.22 -1.27
N PHE A 68 5.04 -4.23 -2.34
CA PHE A 68 4.60 -3.03 -3.06
C PHE A 68 3.08 -2.93 -3.03
N VAL A 69 2.58 -1.77 -2.64
CA VAL A 69 1.16 -1.41 -2.69
C VAL A 69 0.90 -0.58 -3.95
N ASN A 70 -0.16 -0.87 -4.68
CA ASN A 70 -0.48 -0.19 -5.93
C ASN A 70 -2.01 -0.06 -6.11
N GLY A 71 -2.44 0.27 -7.33
CA GLY A 71 -3.83 0.39 -7.73
C GLY A 71 -4.53 1.55 -7.04
N SER A 72 -5.84 1.44 -6.90
CA SER A 72 -6.66 2.59 -6.51
C SER A 72 -6.42 3.07 -5.06
N CYS A 73 -5.74 2.29 -4.23
CA CYS A 73 -5.38 2.65 -2.86
C CYS A 73 -4.27 3.71 -2.80
N VAL A 74 -3.40 3.80 -3.82
CA VAL A 74 -2.33 4.82 -3.92
C VAL A 74 -2.70 6.00 -4.83
N GLU A 75 -3.94 6.05 -5.31
CA GLU A 75 -4.47 7.12 -6.16
C GLU A 75 -5.36 8.09 -5.37
N GLY A 76 -5.63 9.25 -5.96
CA GLY A 76 -6.55 10.29 -5.50
C GLY A 76 -8.02 9.91 -5.61
N LYS A 77 -8.38 8.70 -5.17
CA LYS A 77 -9.74 8.19 -5.14
C LYS A 77 -10.32 8.28 -3.73
N ASP A 78 -11.44 8.97 -3.55
CA ASP A 78 -12.04 9.16 -2.22
C ASP A 78 -12.27 7.84 -1.45
N HIS A 79 -12.75 6.81 -2.15
CA HIS A 79 -13.08 5.50 -1.59
C HIS A 79 -12.60 4.36 -2.51
N PRO A 80 -11.35 3.86 -2.36
CA PRO A 80 -10.90 2.65 -3.05
C PRO A 80 -11.67 1.42 -2.56
N TYR A 81 -11.86 0.39 -3.38
CA TYR A 81 -12.68 -0.77 -2.99
C TYR A 81 -11.88 -1.84 -2.25
N ASP A 82 -10.62 -1.97 -2.60
CA ASP A 82 -9.68 -2.99 -2.17
C ASP A 82 -8.24 -2.45 -2.20
N ILE A 83 -7.28 -3.32 -1.89
CA ILE A 83 -5.85 -3.05 -1.97
C ILE A 83 -5.26 -3.97 -3.03
N ASP A 84 -4.59 -3.36 -3.99
CA ASP A 84 -3.75 -4.05 -4.95
C ASP A 84 -2.31 -4.02 -4.48
N GLY A 85 -1.58 -5.10 -4.72
CA GLY A 85 -0.16 -5.16 -4.38
C GLY A 85 0.52 -6.38 -4.97
N TYR A 86 1.83 -6.36 -4.94
CA TYR A 86 2.69 -7.48 -5.29
C TYR A 86 3.89 -7.51 -4.34
N PHE A 87 4.58 -8.64 -4.30
CA PHE A 87 5.83 -8.77 -3.58
C PHE A 87 6.84 -9.47 -4.46
N GLU A 88 8.12 -9.19 -4.25
CA GLU A 88 9.19 -9.93 -4.91
C GLU A 88 9.53 -11.18 -4.10
N CYS A 89 9.75 -12.28 -4.80
CA CYS A 89 10.21 -13.53 -4.21
C CYS A 89 11.09 -14.30 -5.19
N ASP A 90 11.91 -15.21 -4.66
CA ASP A 90 12.72 -16.09 -5.48
C ASP A 90 11.82 -17.07 -6.26
N VAL A 91 12.01 -17.11 -7.58
CA VAL A 91 11.20 -17.93 -8.48
C VAL A 91 11.34 -19.43 -8.22
N VAL A 92 12.51 -19.89 -7.75
CA VAL A 92 12.76 -21.29 -7.40
C VAL A 92 12.05 -21.64 -6.11
N GLU A 93 12.14 -20.79 -5.08
CA GLU A 93 11.43 -20.99 -3.81
C GLU A 93 9.91 -21.02 -4.02
N PHE A 94 9.39 -20.15 -4.90
CA PHE A 94 7.98 -20.17 -5.30
C PHE A 94 7.62 -21.44 -6.08
N ALA A 95 8.39 -21.80 -7.11
CA ALA A 95 8.10 -22.95 -7.97
C ALA A 95 8.22 -24.31 -7.25
N THR A 96 8.98 -24.37 -6.16
CA THR A 96 9.18 -25.58 -5.36
C THR A 96 8.23 -25.69 -4.17
N GLU A 97 7.30 -24.74 -4.01
CA GLU A 97 6.36 -24.63 -2.88
C GLU A 97 7.05 -24.47 -1.51
N ASN A 98 8.35 -24.18 -1.47
CA ASN A 98 9.08 -24.02 -0.23
C ASN A 98 8.57 -22.82 0.58
N LEU A 99 8.15 -21.74 -0.09
CA LEU A 99 7.54 -20.56 0.54
C LEU A 99 6.29 -20.88 1.38
N GLN A 100 5.64 -22.03 1.18
CA GLN A 100 4.39 -22.41 1.86
C GLN A 100 4.61 -23.41 3.01
N ARG A 101 5.85 -23.85 3.24
CA ARG A 101 6.17 -24.96 4.16
C ARG A 101 6.60 -24.51 5.57
N GLU A 102 6.70 -23.22 5.82
CA GLU A 102 7.03 -22.59 7.11
C GLU A 102 5.80 -21.98 7.80
#